data_AF-A0A4V6KKZ9-F1
#
_entry.id   AF-A0A4V6KKZ9-F1
#
_cell.length_a   1.000
_cell.length_b   1.000
_cell.length_c   1.000
_cell.angle_alpha   90.00
_cell.angle_beta   90.00
_cell.angle_gamma   90.00
#
_symmetry.space_group_name_H-M   'P 1'
#
loop_
_entity.id
_entity.type
_entity.pdbx_description
1 polymer ?
#
loop_
_entity_poly.entity_id
_entity_poly.type
_entity_poly.pdbx_seq_one_letter_code
_entity_poly.pdbx_strand_id
1 'polypeptide(L)'
;MRPNIETHGMQPMNRLSNDPLWLPAMSERVTRMVQRDRNHACIIIWSLGNESGHGSNHDALYRWVKSQDPTRPVQYEGGGANSAATDIVCPMYARVDQDQPFPVVPKWSIKKWIGMPDENRPLILCEYAHAMGNSFWWF
;
A
#
# COMPACT_ATOMS: atom_id res chain seq x y z
N MET A 1 7.42 -8.04 2.41
CA MET A 1 8.63 -7.21 2.61
C MET A 1 8.40 -5.84 1.99
N ARG A 2 8.88 -4.75 2.60
CA ARG A 2 8.62 -3.35 2.20
C ARG A 2 9.94 -2.61 1.93
N PRO A 3 10.04 -1.82 0.84
CA PRO A 3 11.21 -0.98 0.56
C PRO A 3 11.19 0.26 1.46
N ASN A 4 12.35 0.87 1.65
CA ASN A 4 12.49 2.09 2.44
C ASN A 4 12.01 3.32 1.64
N ILE A 5 10.70 3.46 1.43
CA ILE A 5 10.06 4.59 0.74
C ILE A 5 8.88 5.05 1.59
N GLU A 6 8.98 6.28 2.13
CA GLU A 6 7.90 6.97 2.82
C GLU A 6 8.11 8.48 2.68
N THR A 7 7.04 9.20 2.35
CA THR A 7 7.07 10.65 2.09
C THR A 7 5.88 11.36 2.72
N HIS A 8 5.44 10.86 3.89
CA HIS A 8 4.26 11.33 4.61
C HIS A 8 4.29 12.86 4.79
N GLY A 9 5.46 13.44 5.07
CA GLY A 9 5.62 14.88 5.29
C GLY A 9 5.45 15.79 4.06
N MET A 10 5.22 15.25 2.86
CA MET A 10 5.04 16.05 1.63
C MET A 10 3.60 16.53 1.48
N GLN A 11 3.39 17.69 0.83
CA GLN A 11 2.05 18.21 0.52
C GLN A 11 1.87 18.57 -0.96
N PRO A 12 1.03 17.88 -1.76
CA PRO A 12 0.36 16.63 -1.40
C PRO A 12 1.37 15.51 -1.14
N MET A 13 0.94 14.46 -0.43
CA MET A 13 1.80 13.34 -0.02
C MET A 13 2.48 12.66 -1.21
N ASN A 14 1.83 12.67 -2.39
CA ASN A 14 2.35 12.10 -3.62
C ASN A 14 3.32 12.99 -4.40
N ARG A 15 3.69 14.18 -3.90
CA ARG A 15 4.52 15.17 -4.63
C ARG A 15 5.78 14.54 -5.23
N LEU A 16 6.51 13.71 -4.48
CA LEU A 16 7.72 13.05 -4.98
C LEU A 16 7.38 11.78 -5.78
N SER A 17 6.37 11.03 -5.36
CA SER A 17 5.98 9.79 -6.05
C SER A 17 5.33 9.99 -7.42
N ASN A 18 4.91 11.22 -7.73
CA ASN A 18 4.36 11.59 -9.02
C ASN A 18 5.34 12.44 -9.86
N ASP A 19 6.54 12.70 -9.34
CA ASP A 19 7.60 13.42 -10.05
C ASP A 19 8.54 12.41 -10.73
N PRO A 20 8.67 12.40 -12.06
CA PRO A 20 9.54 11.47 -12.77
C PRO A 20 11.02 11.64 -12.40
N LEU A 21 11.44 12.80 -11.89
CA LEU A 21 12.82 13.01 -11.42
C LEU A 21 13.17 12.13 -10.22
N TRP A 22 12.18 11.71 -9.45
CA TRP A 22 12.35 10.82 -8.30
C TRP A 22 12.22 9.34 -8.64
N LEU A 23 11.80 8.99 -9.87
CA LEU A 23 11.66 7.60 -10.30
C LEU A 23 12.98 6.81 -10.14
N PRO A 24 14.17 7.31 -10.54
CA PRO A 24 15.41 6.57 -10.35
C PRO A 24 15.66 6.21 -8.88
N ALA A 25 15.53 7.19 -7.97
CA ALA A 25 15.75 6.99 -6.54
C ALA A 25 14.74 6.02 -5.91
N MET A 26 13.47 6.09 -6.31
CA MET A 26 12.44 5.14 -5.87
C MET A 26 12.70 3.73 -6.44
N SER A 27 13.11 3.66 -7.72
CA SER A 27 13.38 2.39 -8.40
C SER A 27 14.51 1.62 -7.75
N GLU A 28 15.60 2.26 -7.37
CA GLU A 28 16.72 1.58 -6.70
C GLU A 28 16.28 0.90 -5.40
N ARG A 29 15.42 1.57 -4.62
CA ARG A 29 14.93 1.05 -3.34
C ARG A 29 14.06 -0.19 -3.53
N VAL A 30 13.18 -0.19 -4.53
CA VAL A 30 12.33 -1.35 -4.85
C VAL A 30 13.14 -2.47 -5.48
N THR A 31 13.94 -2.16 -6.50
CA THR A 31 14.65 -3.17 -7.28
C THR A 31 15.69 -3.91 -6.45
N ARG A 32 16.47 -3.20 -5.61
CA ARG A 32 17.45 -3.81 -4.72
C ARG A 32 16.80 -4.69 -3.66
N MET A 33 15.63 -4.31 -3.13
CA MET A 33 14.87 -5.15 -2.20
C MET A 33 14.46 -6.47 -2.86
N VAL A 34 13.81 -6.41 -4.02
CA VAL A 34 13.34 -7.62 -4.72
C VAL A 34 14.51 -8.53 -5.10
N GLN A 35 15.58 -7.96 -5.67
CA GLN A 35 16.75 -8.74 -6.06
C GLN A 35 17.41 -9.46 -4.86
N ARG A 36 17.50 -8.78 -3.71
CA ARG A 36 18.09 -9.34 -2.50
C ARG A 36 17.21 -10.44 -1.90
N ASP A 37 15.90 -10.21 -1.83
CA ASP A 37 15.03 -10.97 -0.92
C ASP A 37 14.14 -12.02 -1.61
N ARG A 38 14.07 -12.05 -2.95
CA ARG A 38 13.15 -12.93 -3.71
C ARG A 38 13.26 -14.43 -3.43
N ASN A 39 14.37 -14.90 -2.88
CA ASN A 39 14.58 -16.32 -2.60
C ASN A 39 14.10 -16.74 -1.19
N HIS A 40 13.60 -15.81 -0.37
CA HIS A 40 13.03 -16.15 0.94
C HIS A 40 11.59 -16.64 0.81
N ALA A 41 11.36 -17.90 1.19
CA ALA A 41 10.03 -18.51 1.18
C ALA A 41 9.03 -17.86 2.15
N CYS A 42 9.52 -17.24 3.24
CA CYS A 42 8.68 -16.53 4.20
C CYS A 42 8.16 -15.18 3.67
N ILE A 43 8.75 -14.64 2.60
CA ILE A 43 8.23 -13.44 1.95
C ILE A 43 7.18 -13.91 0.97
N ILE A 44 5.92 -13.56 1.23
CA ILE A 44 4.78 -13.96 0.40
C ILE A 44 4.16 -12.78 -0.36
N ILE A 45 4.44 -11.54 0.05
CA ILE A 45 3.90 -10.30 -0.54
C ILE A 45 5.02 -9.24 -0.60
N TRP A 46 5.07 -8.50 -1.70
CA TRP A 46 5.86 -7.27 -1.84
C TRP A 46 5.02 -6.05 -1.51
N SER A 47 5.61 -5.06 -0.85
CA SER A 47 5.03 -3.73 -0.70
C SER A 47 5.82 -2.71 -1.52
N LEU A 48 5.19 -1.61 -1.97
CA LEU A 48 5.89 -0.52 -2.68
C LEU A 48 6.41 0.60 -1.77
N GLY A 49 6.10 0.54 -0.47
CA GLY A 49 6.47 1.57 0.50
C GLY A 49 5.33 1.81 1.49
N ASN A 50 5.31 2.99 2.08
CA ASN A 50 4.28 3.47 3.01
C ASN A 50 3.94 4.93 2.72
N GLU A 51 2.73 5.36 3.07
CA GLU A 51 2.33 6.78 3.20
C GLU A 51 3.09 7.77 2.29
N SER A 52 3.08 7.46 0.98
CA SER A 52 3.74 8.25 -0.06
C SER A 52 2.75 8.72 -1.13
N GLY A 53 1.45 8.64 -0.81
CA GLY A 53 0.36 8.92 -1.75
C GLY A 53 0.38 7.99 -2.96
N HIS A 54 -0.54 8.17 -3.91
CA HIS A 54 -0.48 7.46 -5.20
C HIS A 54 0.08 8.38 -6.28
N GLY A 55 0.98 7.85 -7.11
CA GLY A 55 1.67 8.61 -8.15
C GLY A 55 2.21 7.68 -9.22
N SER A 56 2.52 8.23 -10.40
CA SER A 56 2.93 7.46 -11.58
C SER A 56 4.17 6.58 -11.35
N ASN A 57 5.06 6.95 -10.44
CA ASN A 57 6.22 6.12 -10.09
C ASN A 57 5.79 4.83 -9.40
N HIS A 58 4.72 4.84 -8.59
CA HIS A 58 4.19 3.61 -7.99
C HIS A 58 3.64 2.66 -9.06
N ASP A 59 2.94 3.17 -10.06
CA ASP A 59 2.41 2.33 -11.16
C ASP A 59 3.54 1.69 -11.97
N ALA A 60 4.60 2.45 -12.25
CA ALA A 60 5.79 1.95 -12.94
C ALA A 60 6.49 0.85 -12.13
N LEU A 61 6.67 1.06 -10.82
CA LEU A 61 7.34 0.11 -9.94
C LEU A 61 6.49 -1.13 -9.66
N TYR A 62 5.16 -0.98 -9.53
CA TYR A 62 4.22 -2.09 -9.48
C TYR A 62 4.41 -3.00 -10.70
N ARG A 63 4.32 -2.44 -11.92
CA ARG A 63 4.51 -3.21 -13.16
C ARG A 63 5.88 -3.86 -13.23
N TRP A 64 6.93 -3.15 -12.81
CA TRP A 64 8.28 -3.70 -12.74
C TRP A 64 8.33 -4.93 -11.81
N VAL A 65 7.82 -4.84 -10.58
CA VAL A 65 7.82 -5.97 -9.65
C VAL A 65 7.04 -7.14 -10.22
N LYS A 66 5.84 -6.92 -10.79
CA LYS A 66 5.05 -7.97 -11.44
C LYS A 66 5.78 -8.64 -12.61
N SER A 67 6.61 -7.89 -13.34
CA SER A 67 7.43 -8.44 -14.43
C SER A 67 8.62 -9.27 -13.94
N GLN A 68 9.21 -8.90 -12.80
CA GLN A 68 10.41 -9.53 -12.28
C GLN A 68 10.14 -10.71 -11.35
N ASP A 69 9.03 -10.66 -10.60
CA ASP A 69 8.61 -11.72 -9.70
C ASP A 69 7.08 -11.90 -9.77
N PRO A 70 6.59 -12.69 -10.75
CA PRO A 70 5.16 -12.97 -10.87
C PRO A 70 4.63 -13.91 -9.76
N THR A 71 5.50 -14.46 -8.91
CA THR A 71 5.11 -15.48 -7.91
C THR A 71 4.44 -14.89 -6.67
N ARG A 72 4.55 -13.57 -6.46
CA ARG A 72 4.05 -12.87 -5.27
C ARG A 72 3.11 -11.72 -5.62
N PRO A 73 2.02 -11.51 -4.86
CA PRO A 73 1.23 -10.30 -4.95
C PRO A 73 2.04 -9.06 -4.52
N VAL A 74 1.62 -7.91 -5.04
CA VAL A 74 2.15 -6.60 -4.66
C VAL A 74 1.06 -5.79 -3.99
N GLN A 75 1.34 -5.22 -2.81
CA GLN A 75 0.41 -4.34 -2.10
C GLN A 75 0.95 -2.92 -1.90
N TYR A 76 0.07 -1.93 -1.96
CA TYR A 76 0.43 -0.55 -1.62
C TYR A 76 -0.80 0.25 -1.18
N GLU A 77 -0.75 0.80 0.02
CA GLU A 77 -1.89 1.50 0.62
C GLU A 77 -2.07 2.93 0.09
N GLY A 78 -0.97 3.58 -0.32
CA GLY A 78 -0.97 5.00 -0.61
C GLY A 78 -2.02 5.40 -1.66
N GLY A 79 -2.70 6.51 -1.38
CA GLY A 79 -3.72 7.08 -2.29
C GLY A 79 -5.07 6.37 -2.28
N GLY A 80 -5.46 5.76 -1.15
CA GLY A 80 -6.82 5.26 -0.95
C GLY A 80 -6.94 3.75 -0.79
N ALA A 81 -5.82 3.05 -0.65
CA ALA A 81 -5.73 1.62 -0.33
C ALA A 81 -6.26 0.62 -1.36
N ASN A 82 -6.79 1.10 -2.49
CA ASN A 82 -7.36 0.29 -3.56
C ASN A 82 -6.99 0.79 -4.97
N SER A 83 -5.86 1.49 -5.10
CA SER A 83 -5.35 2.00 -6.39
C SER A 83 -4.98 0.87 -7.37
N ALA A 84 -4.60 1.22 -8.60
CA ALA A 84 -4.11 0.24 -9.58
C ALA A 84 -2.74 -0.36 -9.23
N ALA A 85 -2.01 0.25 -8.28
CA ALA A 85 -0.70 -0.21 -7.83
C ALA A 85 -0.76 -1.25 -6.70
N THR A 86 -1.93 -1.88 -6.47
CA THR A 86 -2.13 -2.89 -5.43
C THR A 86 -3.02 -4.05 -5.90
N ASP A 87 -2.55 -5.28 -5.66
CA ASP A 87 -3.28 -6.54 -5.86
C ASP A 87 -4.26 -6.81 -4.71
N ILE A 88 -4.06 -6.15 -3.57
CA ILE A 88 -4.79 -6.38 -2.31
C ILE A 88 -5.33 -5.03 -1.83
N VAL A 89 -6.62 -4.96 -1.48
CA VAL A 89 -7.17 -3.79 -0.79
C VAL A 89 -6.54 -3.76 0.60
N CYS A 90 -5.69 -2.78 0.87
CA CYS A 90 -4.82 -2.84 2.04
C CYS A 90 -4.87 -1.58 2.92
N PRO A 91 -6.06 -1.17 3.41
CA PRO A 91 -6.20 0.06 4.17
C PRO A 91 -5.49 -0.02 5.52
N MET A 92 -5.08 1.15 6.01
CA MET A 92 -4.73 1.32 7.42
C MET A 92 -5.92 1.89 8.19
N TYR A 93 -6.23 1.31 9.36
CA TYR A 93 -7.22 1.82 10.32
C TYR A 93 -8.66 2.00 9.78
N ALA A 94 -9.03 1.29 8.73
CA ALA A 94 -10.45 1.13 8.37
C ALA A 94 -11.18 0.35 9.47
N ARG A 95 -12.38 0.79 9.85
CA ARG A 95 -13.15 0.17 10.93
C ARG A 95 -13.99 -1.00 10.39
N VAL A 96 -14.45 -1.87 11.29
CA VAL A 96 -15.23 -3.04 10.90
C VAL A 96 -16.56 -2.65 10.27
N ASP A 97 -17.36 -1.82 10.95
CA ASP A 97 -18.74 -1.48 10.59
C ASP A 97 -18.98 0.02 10.36
N GLN A 98 -17.93 0.84 10.47
CA GLN A 98 -18.06 2.30 10.39
C GLN A 98 -17.23 2.91 9.25
N ASP A 99 -17.89 3.68 8.41
CA ASP A 99 -17.26 4.46 7.35
C ASP A 99 -16.56 5.71 7.90
N GLN A 100 -15.44 6.07 7.30
CA GLN A 100 -14.69 7.31 7.53
C GLN A 100 -14.48 8.00 6.16
N PRO A 101 -15.47 8.79 5.69
CA PRO A 101 -15.51 9.30 4.31
C PRO A 101 -14.63 10.55 4.13
N PHE A 102 -13.32 10.38 4.18
CA PHE A 102 -12.38 11.46 3.86
C PHE A 102 -12.50 11.86 2.38
N PRO A 103 -12.42 13.16 2.02
CA PRO A 103 -12.76 13.65 0.68
C PRO A 103 -11.97 13.06 -0.50
N VAL A 104 -10.74 12.60 -0.29
CA VAL A 104 -9.85 12.08 -1.37
C VAL A 104 -9.50 10.61 -1.17
N VAL A 105 -9.38 10.17 0.08
CA VAL A 105 -8.94 8.82 0.45
C VAL A 105 -9.87 8.24 1.52
N PRO A 106 -11.15 7.97 1.17
CA PRO A 106 -12.13 7.46 2.13
C PRO A 106 -11.68 6.10 2.67
N LYS A 107 -11.91 5.88 3.96
CA LYS A 107 -11.70 4.58 4.62
C LYS A 107 -13.07 3.98 4.92
N TRP A 108 -13.56 3.14 4.04
CA TRP A 108 -14.84 2.47 4.21
C TRP A 108 -14.79 1.40 5.30
N SER A 109 -15.94 1.05 5.86
CA SER A 109 -16.10 -0.20 6.62
C SER A 109 -15.55 -1.36 5.80
N ILE A 110 -14.75 -2.24 6.42
CA ILE A 110 -14.14 -3.36 5.68
C ILE A 110 -15.20 -4.30 5.09
N LYS A 111 -16.36 -4.48 5.76
CA LYS A 111 -17.49 -5.28 5.24
C LYS A 111 -18.14 -4.64 4.02
N LYS A 112 -18.23 -3.31 4.00
CA LYS A 112 -18.73 -2.55 2.84
C LYS A 112 -17.72 -2.58 1.69
N TRP A 113 -16.44 -2.41 2.00
CA TRP A 113 -15.38 -2.26 1.00
C TRP A 113 -15.25 -3.51 0.12
N ILE A 114 -15.27 -4.70 0.71
CA ILE A 114 -15.25 -5.98 -0.03
C ILE A 114 -16.51 -6.22 -0.88
N GLY A 115 -17.60 -5.49 -0.62
CA GLY A 115 -18.86 -5.59 -1.35
C GLY A 115 -19.07 -4.45 -2.35
N MET A 116 -18.05 -3.61 -2.59
CA MET A 116 -18.18 -2.51 -3.55
C MET A 116 -18.26 -3.03 -4.99
N PRO A 117 -19.00 -2.32 -5.87
CA PRO A 117 -18.99 -2.62 -7.30
C PRO A 117 -17.56 -2.69 -7.83
N ASP A 118 -17.27 -3.69 -8.65
CA ASP A 118 -15.99 -3.92 -9.31
C ASP A 118 -14.79 -4.20 -8.38
N GLU A 119 -14.99 -4.34 -7.07
CA GLU A 119 -13.94 -4.72 -6.13
C GLU A 119 -13.93 -6.24 -5.92
N ASN A 120 -13.01 -6.92 -6.60
CA ASN A 120 -12.84 -8.37 -6.52
C ASN A 120 -11.55 -8.79 -5.77
N ARG A 121 -10.76 -7.82 -5.31
CA ARG A 121 -9.49 -8.10 -4.63
C ARG A 121 -9.72 -8.50 -3.18
N PRO A 122 -8.85 -9.34 -2.60
CA PRO A 122 -8.90 -9.60 -1.16
C PRO A 122 -8.59 -8.32 -0.38
N LEU A 123 -9.13 -8.21 0.84
CA LEU A 123 -8.85 -7.11 1.76
C LEU A 123 -8.02 -7.60 2.95
N ILE A 124 -6.85 -7.00 3.14
CA ILE A 124 -5.97 -7.25 4.29
C ILE A 124 -5.50 -5.91 4.82
N LEU A 125 -5.95 -5.54 6.02
CA LEU A 125 -5.53 -4.29 6.67
C LEU A 125 -4.00 -4.30 6.84
N CYS A 126 -3.31 -3.33 6.25
CA CYS A 126 -1.85 -3.23 6.40
C CYS A 126 -1.48 -2.78 7.82
N GLU A 127 -2.38 -2.01 8.45
CA GLU A 127 -2.31 -1.59 9.84
C GLU A 127 -3.73 -1.51 10.40
N TYR A 128 -3.94 -1.96 11.64
CA TYR A 128 -5.21 -1.85 12.36
C TYR A 128 -4.95 -1.95 13.85
N ALA A 129 -5.98 -1.65 14.66
CA ALA A 129 -5.92 -1.78 16.12
C ALA A 129 -4.68 -1.12 16.74
N HIS A 130 -4.60 0.21 16.58
CA HIS A 130 -3.47 1.01 17.05
C HIS A 130 -3.24 0.84 18.56
N ALA A 131 -2.15 0.19 18.93
CA ALA A 131 -1.86 -0.34 20.27
C ALA A 131 -1.23 0.68 21.25
N MET A 132 -1.51 1.98 21.09
CA MET A 132 -0.84 3.02 21.88
C MET A 132 -1.55 3.27 23.21
N GLY A 133 -0.86 2.99 24.32
CA GLY A 133 -1.39 3.21 25.67
C GLY A 133 -2.59 2.31 25.99
N ASN A 134 -3.54 2.82 26.78
CA ASN A 134 -4.80 2.12 27.05
C ASN A 134 -5.73 2.23 25.82
N SER A 135 -5.52 1.34 24.86
CA SER A 135 -6.11 1.39 23.51
C SER A 135 -7.07 0.23 23.26
N PHE A 136 -6.59 -1.01 23.42
CA PHE A 136 -7.37 -2.22 23.23
C PHE A 136 -8.46 -2.36 24.30
N TRP A 137 -9.67 -1.93 23.97
CA TRP A 137 -10.86 -2.25 24.73
C TRP A 137 -11.48 -3.54 24.20
N TRP A 138 -10.84 -4.70 24.48
CA TRP A 138 -11.48 -6.02 24.34
C TRP A 138 -10.76 -7.19 25.03
N PHE A 139 -10.07 -6.94 26.15
CA PHE A 139 -9.67 -7.98 27.11
C PHE A 139 -9.97 -7.51 28.54
#